data_AF-S4PR51-F1
#
_entry.id   AF-S4PR51-F1
#
_cell.length_a   1.000
_cell.length_b   1.000
_cell.length_c   1.000
_cell.angle_alpha   90.00
_cell.angle_beta   90.00
_cell.angle_gamma   90.00
#
_symmetry.space_group_name_H-M   'P 1'
#
loop_
_entity.id
_entity.type
_entity.pdbx_description
1 polymer ?
#
loop_
_entity_poly.entity_id
_entity_poly.type
_entity_poly.pdbx_seq_one_letter_code
_entity_poly.pdbx_strand_id
1 'polypeptide(L)'
;LTKNVCTWCVAKSLCTKQLCGNDNVIYPQQVPALMSGPDFCPRIASNEYMTYESGKREILTVKLAEIYLFMAFTPWKCKIQLNNKDVIVPAILVGESIFCESFEMKNDSEEPYTEGTVKVLWNYNKAFDGSLSFKVCRCDLEPNCIACNKKVKK
;
A
#
# COMPACT_ATOMS: atom_id res chain seq x y z
N LEU A 1 20.76 -17.40 17.87
CA LEU A 1 19.77 -16.30 17.76
C LEU A 1 18.57 -16.63 18.63
N THR A 2 18.45 -16.02 19.80
CA THR A 2 17.24 -16.08 20.62
C THR A 2 16.12 -15.38 19.85
N LYS A 3 15.12 -16.15 19.39
CA LYS A 3 13.90 -15.61 18.79
C LYS A 3 13.21 -14.77 19.87
N ASN A 4 13.32 -13.45 19.79
CA ASN A 4 12.49 -12.56 20.59
C ASN A 4 11.03 -12.82 20.16
N VAL A 5 10.27 -13.52 20.99
CA VAL A 5 8.87 -13.87 20.70
C VAL A 5 8.03 -12.60 20.83
N CYS A 6 7.70 -12.01 19.70
CA CYS A 6 6.71 -10.94 19.60
C CYS A 6 5.51 -11.44 18.80
N THR A 7 4.33 -10.95 19.12
CA THR A 7 3.07 -11.30 18.47
C THR A 7 2.45 -10.06 17.85
N TRP A 8 1.94 -10.19 16.62
CA TRP A 8 1.13 -9.17 15.97
C TRP A 8 -0.29 -9.19 16.54
N CYS A 9 -0.79 -8.02 16.95
CA CYS A 9 -2.14 -7.85 17.47
C CYS A 9 -2.97 -7.02 16.49
N VAL A 10 -3.86 -7.68 15.73
CA VAL A 10 -4.61 -7.05 14.64
C VAL A 10 -5.42 -5.83 15.11
N ALA A 11 -6.21 -5.96 16.18
CA ALA A 11 -7.05 -4.86 16.68
C ALA A 11 -6.22 -3.64 17.13
N LYS A 12 -5.09 -3.91 17.80
CA LYS A 12 -4.15 -2.87 18.27
C LYS A 12 -3.26 -2.34 17.13
N SER A 13 -3.16 -3.06 16.01
CA SER A 13 -2.29 -2.75 14.88
C SER A 13 -0.83 -2.51 15.28
N LEU A 14 -0.33 -3.35 16.19
CA LEU A 14 1.03 -3.27 16.71
C LEU A 14 1.61 -4.65 17.03
N CYS A 15 2.93 -4.72 17.03
CA CYS A 15 3.69 -5.88 17.46
C CYS A 15 4.08 -5.70 18.94
N THR A 16 3.83 -6.70 19.78
CA THR A 16 4.11 -6.65 21.22
C THR A 16 4.67 -7.97 21.75
N LYS A 17 5.40 -7.90 22.87
CA LYS A 17 5.82 -9.07 23.65
C LYS A 17 4.73 -9.60 24.58
N GLN A 18 3.71 -8.79 24.85
CA GLN A 18 2.56 -9.14 25.68
C GLN A 18 1.47 -9.85 24.84
N LEU A 19 0.54 -10.53 25.50
CA LEU A 19 -0.60 -11.15 24.82
C LEU A 19 -1.50 -10.08 24.19
N CYS A 20 -2.08 -10.38 23.02
CA CYS A 20 -2.94 -9.47 22.27
C CYS A 20 -4.34 -9.27 22.87
N GLY A 21 -4.60 -9.81 24.06
CA GLY A 21 -5.88 -9.68 24.75
C GLY A 21 -6.32 -8.22 24.91
N ASN A 22 -7.62 -8.02 24.97
CA ASN A 22 -8.17 -6.82 25.59
C ASN A 22 -7.76 -6.83 27.06
N ASP A 23 -7.50 -5.65 27.63
CA ASP A 23 -7.05 -5.52 29.02
C ASP A 23 -8.05 -6.11 30.05
N ASN A 24 -9.24 -6.51 29.60
CA ASN A 24 -10.34 -7.11 30.37
C ASN A 24 -10.60 -8.61 30.11
N VAL A 25 -9.86 -9.28 29.21
CA VAL A 25 -10.07 -10.71 28.91
C VAL A 25 -8.76 -11.48 29.15
N ILE A 26 -8.74 -12.24 30.24
CA ILE A 26 -7.61 -13.11 30.61
C ILE A 26 -7.68 -14.36 29.72
N TYR A 27 -6.83 -14.44 28.71
CA TYR A 27 -6.59 -15.68 27.99
C TYR A 27 -5.64 -16.57 28.80
N PRO A 28 -5.88 -17.89 28.89
CA PRO A 28 -4.88 -18.81 29.43
C PRO A 28 -3.56 -18.64 28.67
N GLN A 29 -2.41 -18.72 29.34
CA GLN A 29 -1.09 -18.55 28.69
C GLN A 29 -0.85 -19.51 27.52
N GLN A 30 -1.58 -20.63 27.48
CA GLN A 30 -1.48 -21.68 26.47
C GLN A 30 -2.39 -21.45 25.25
N VAL A 31 -3.30 -20.47 25.31
CA VAL A 31 -4.25 -20.18 24.23
C VAL A 31 -3.86 -18.86 23.56
N PRO A 32 -3.47 -18.85 22.28
CA PRO A 32 -3.20 -17.61 21.57
C PRO A 32 -4.47 -16.77 21.54
N ALA A 33 -4.30 -15.45 21.70
CA ALA A 33 -5.43 -14.53 21.55
C ALA A 33 -6.01 -14.69 20.13
N LEU A 34 -7.34 -14.57 20.01
CA LEU A 34 -8.02 -14.65 18.72
C LEU A 34 -7.46 -13.57 17.78
N MET A 35 -7.23 -13.92 16.50
CA MET A 35 -6.66 -13.02 15.48
C MET A 35 -5.32 -12.41 15.91
N SER A 36 -4.38 -13.24 16.37
CA SER A 36 -3.03 -12.82 16.73
C SER A 36 -1.96 -13.73 16.11
N GLY A 37 -0.83 -13.14 15.73
CA GLY A 37 0.26 -13.84 15.04
C GLY A 37 0.47 -13.38 13.59
N PRO A 38 1.52 -13.90 12.92
CA PRO A 38 1.96 -13.42 11.62
C PRO A 38 0.96 -13.70 10.49
N ASP A 39 0.22 -14.81 10.55
CA ASP A 39 -0.75 -15.18 9.51
C ASP A 39 -1.89 -14.18 9.41
N PHE A 40 -2.18 -13.49 10.51
CA PHE A 40 -3.24 -12.50 10.64
C PHE A 40 -2.82 -11.08 10.21
N CYS A 41 -1.60 -10.88 9.68
CA CYS A 41 -1.12 -9.56 9.32
C CYS A 41 -1.84 -8.99 8.07
N PRO A 42 -2.53 -7.83 8.19
CA PRO A 42 -3.16 -7.15 7.07
C PRO A 42 -2.09 -6.73 6.04
N ARG A 43 -2.20 -7.24 4.82
CA ARG A 43 -1.19 -7.07 3.78
C ARG A 43 -1.79 -6.80 2.41
N ILE A 44 -1.03 -6.16 1.54
CA ILE A 44 -1.37 -6.09 0.11
C ILE A 44 -1.14 -7.47 -0.50
N ALA A 45 -2.15 -7.98 -1.22
CA ALA A 45 -2.16 -9.33 -1.78
C ALA A 45 -1.72 -9.39 -3.25
N SER A 46 -1.76 -8.26 -3.95
CA SER A 46 -1.38 -8.19 -5.36
C SER A 46 0.03 -7.64 -5.52
N ASN A 47 0.78 -8.30 -6.42
CA ASN A 47 2.09 -7.87 -6.89
C ASN A 47 2.02 -7.43 -8.37
N GLU A 48 0.81 -7.22 -8.90
CA GLU A 48 0.60 -6.81 -10.28
C GLU A 48 1.22 -5.43 -10.49
N TYR A 49 2.16 -5.35 -11.43
CA TYR A 49 2.80 -4.10 -11.79
C TYR A 49 2.00 -3.39 -12.88
N MET A 50 1.44 -2.24 -12.56
CA MET A 50 0.57 -1.48 -13.48
C MET A 50 1.36 -0.39 -14.21
N THR A 51 0.97 -0.08 -15.44
CA THR A 51 1.57 1.01 -16.24
C THR A 51 0.47 1.98 -16.66
N TYR A 52 0.73 3.26 -16.44
CA TYR A 52 -0.16 4.36 -16.74
C TYR A 52 0.49 5.35 -17.72
N GLU A 53 -0.34 6.08 -18.43
CA GLU A 53 0.08 7.18 -19.30
C GLU A 53 0.16 8.49 -18.49
N SER A 54 1.22 9.25 -18.72
CA SER A 54 1.42 10.54 -18.05
C SER A 54 0.34 11.56 -18.43
N GLY A 55 -0.22 12.24 -17.43
CA GLY A 55 -1.24 13.28 -17.57
C GLY A 55 -2.68 12.80 -17.47
N LYS A 56 -2.92 11.49 -17.28
CA LYS A 56 -4.27 10.94 -17.11
C LYS A 56 -4.63 10.78 -15.63
N ARG A 57 -5.92 10.96 -15.31
CA ARG A 57 -6.46 10.62 -13.99
C ARG A 57 -6.88 9.17 -13.97
N GLU A 58 -6.33 8.42 -13.03
CA GLU A 58 -6.49 6.98 -12.94
C GLU A 58 -7.02 6.57 -11.56
N ILE A 59 -7.80 5.49 -11.52
CA ILE A 59 -8.27 4.85 -10.29
C ILE A 59 -7.36 3.66 -10.02
N LEU A 60 -6.63 3.72 -8.91
CA LEU A 60 -5.78 2.62 -8.46
C LEU A 60 -6.63 1.59 -7.70
N THR A 61 -6.52 0.32 -8.10
CA THR A 61 -7.18 -0.80 -7.40
C THR A 61 -6.14 -1.67 -6.72
N VAL A 62 -6.25 -1.84 -5.40
CA VAL A 62 -5.31 -2.61 -4.58
C VAL A 62 -6.03 -3.78 -3.93
N LYS A 63 -5.64 -5.01 -4.24
CA LYS A 63 -6.16 -6.21 -3.55
C LYS A 63 -5.46 -6.39 -2.21
N LEU A 64 -6.23 -6.71 -1.19
CA LEU A 64 -5.78 -6.90 0.18
C LEU A 64 -5.99 -8.36 0.63
N ALA A 65 -5.24 -8.77 1.64
CA ALA A 65 -5.45 -10.00 2.39
C ALA A 65 -5.49 -9.71 3.90
N GLU A 66 -6.14 -10.61 4.64
CA GLU A 66 -6.40 -10.48 6.09
C GLU A 66 -7.15 -9.18 6.44
N ILE A 67 -8.28 -8.97 5.77
CA ILE A 67 -9.22 -7.91 6.11
C ILE A 67 -10.24 -8.46 7.11
N TYR A 68 -10.46 -7.72 8.19
CA TYR A 68 -11.39 -8.11 9.24
C TYR A 68 -12.62 -7.23 9.22
N LEU A 69 -13.77 -7.78 9.60
CA LEU A 69 -15.07 -7.11 9.54
C LEU A 69 -15.07 -5.72 10.20
N PHE A 70 -14.40 -5.56 11.34
CA PHE A 70 -14.34 -4.27 12.04
C PHE A 70 -13.57 -3.19 11.25
N MET A 71 -12.66 -3.56 10.35
CA MET A 71 -11.91 -2.61 9.52
C MET A 71 -12.80 -1.99 8.44
N ALA A 72 -13.79 -2.74 7.94
CA ALA A 72 -14.69 -2.29 6.87
C ALA A 72 -15.45 -1.01 7.23
N PHE A 73 -15.67 -0.76 8.52
CA PHE A 73 -16.38 0.41 9.05
C PHE A 73 -15.46 1.58 9.41
N THR A 74 -14.20 1.55 9.02
CA THR A 74 -13.23 2.64 9.28
C THR A 74 -12.95 3.44 8.02
N PRO A 75 -12.43 4.68 8.14
CA PRO A 75 -11.97 5.44 6.98
C PRO A 75 -10.77 4.78 6.29
N TRP A 76 -10.82 4.68 4.97
CA TRP A 76 -9.77 4.13 4.12
C TRP A 76 -9.09 5.24 3.33
N LYS A 77 -7.76 5.12 3.15
CA LYS A 77 -6.96 6.05 2.36
C LYS A 77 -5.88 5.30 1.58
N CYS A 78 -5.49 5.85 0.45
CA CYS A 78 -4.29 5.44 -0.26
C CYS A 78 -3.22 6.52 -0.09
N LYS A 79 -2.03 6.11 0.35
CA LYS A 79 -0.83 6.94 0.33
C LYS A 79 -0.05 6.59 -0.95
N ILE A 80 -0.11 7.49 -1.92
CA ILE A 80 0.52 7.36 -3.23
C ILE A 80 1.83 8.14 -3.21
N GLN A 81 2.93 7.48 -3.54
CA GLN A 81 4.23 8.11 -3.74
C GLN A 81 4.54 8.15 -5.24
N LEU A 82 4.76 9.34 -5.79
CA LEU A 82 5.14 9.56 -7.18
C LEU A 82 6.02 10.82 -7.28
N ASN A 83 7.08 10.80 -8.10
CA ASN A 83 8.03 11.93 -8.23
C ASN A 83 8.62 12.40 -6.89
N ASN A 84 8.90 11.45 -5.98
CA ASN A 84 9.36 11.71 -4.61
C ASN A 84 8.39 12.58 -3.76
N LYS A 85 7.11 12.64 -4.13
CA LYS A 85 6.06 13.31 -3.38
C LYS A 85 5.03 12.30 -2.91
N ASP A 86 4.60 12.46 -1.66
CA ASP A 86 3.51 11.69 -1.08
C ASP A 86 2.19 12.46 -1.23
N VAL A 87 1.16 11.78 -1.74
CA VAL A 87 -0.21 12.27 -1.81
C VAL A 87 -1.12 11.27 -1.11
N ILE A 88 -2.01 11.76 -0.26
CA ILE A 88 -2.97 10.91 0.45
C ILE A 88 -4.35 11.20 -0.10
N VAL A 89 -4.97 10.19 -0.69
CA VAL A 89 -6.33 10.27 -1.23
C VAL A 89 -7.28 9.38 -0.43
N PRO A 90 -8.55 9.77 -0.29
CA PRO A 90 -9.63 8.88 0.15
C PRO A 90 -9.66 7.59 -0.67
N ALA A 91 -10.20 6.52 -0.07
CA ALA A 91 -10.41 5.27 -0.77
C ALA A 91 -11.67 4.57 -0.24
N ILE A 92 -12.18 3.61 -1.00
CA ILE A 92 -13.32 2.77 -0.62
C ILE A 92 -12.93 1.29 -0.69
N LEU A 93 -13.42 0.51 0.28
CA LEU A 93 -13.31 -0.95 0.29
C LEU A 93 -14.54 -1.56 -0.39
N VAL A 94 -14.31 -2.43 -1.39
CA VAL A 94 -15.35 -3.24 -2.02
C VAL A 94 -14.84 -4.69 -2.10
N GLY A 95 -15.46 -5.58 -1.32
CA GLY A 95 -14.96 -6.95 -1.15
C GLY A 95 -13.56 -6.94 -0.53
N GLU A 96 -12.58 -7.49 -1.25
CA GLU A 96 -11.17 -7.52 -0.85
C GLU A 96 -10.30 -6.49 -1.59
N SER A 97 -10.93 -5.54 -2.30
CA SER A 97 -10.25 -4.55 -3.12
C SER A 97 -10.47 -3.14 -2.59
N ILE A 98 -9.39 -2.37 -2.52
CA ILE A 98 -9.41 -0.93 -2.24
C ILE A 98 -9.35 -0.17 -3.55
N PHE A 99 -10.31 0.73 -3.74
CA PHE A 99 -10.36 1.67 -4.84
C PHE A 99 -9.96 3.04 -4.32
N CYS A 100 -8.77 3.50 -4.70
CA CYS A 100 -8.30 4.84 -4.37
C CYS A 100 -9.08 5.88 -5.20
N GLU A 101 -9.39 7.04 -4.63
CA GLU A 101 -9.94 8.15 -5.39
C GLU A 101 -9.01 8.52 -6.56
N SER A 102 -9.59 9.00 -7.66
CA SER A 102 -8.86 9.27 -8.90
C SER A 102 -7.69 10.22 -8.66
N PHE A 103 -6.51 9.83 -9.14
CA PHE A 103 -5.27 10.58 -8.97
C PHE A 103 -4.65 10.86 -10.33
N GLU A 104 -4.10 12.07 -10.52
CA GLU A 104 -3.42 12.43 -11.77
C GLU A 104 -2.02 11.80 -11.81
N MET A 105 -1.86 10.82 -12.70
CA MET A 105 -0.60 10.13 -12.95
C MET A 105 0.27 11.01 -13.82
N LYS A 106 1.10 11.86 -13.22
CA LYS A 106 1.97 12.76 -13.97
C LYS A 106 3.44 12.43 -13.73
N ASN A 107 4.18 12.19 -14.81
CA ASN A 107 5.64 12.17 -14.76
C ASN A 107 6.17 13.59 -14.95
N ASP A 108 6.72 14.18 -13.89
CA ASP A 108 7.31 15.53 -13.90
C ASP A 108 8.81 15.54 -14.29
N SER A 109 9.40 14.37 -14.57
CA SER A 109 10.81 14.24 -14.95
C SER A 109 11.04 14.28 -16.46
N GLU A 110 12.31 14.45 -16.84
CA GLU A 110 12.77 14.29 -18.23
C GLU A 110 12.89 12.82 -18.64
N GLU A 111 12.87 11.90 -17.67
CA GLU A 111 12.98 10.47 -17.92
C GLU A 111 11.74 9.91 -18.63
N PRO A 112 11.88 8.87 -19.46
CA PRO A 112 10.77 8.28 -20.21
C PRO A 112 9.69 7.69 -19.32
N TYR A 113 10.04 7.40 -18.07
CA TYR A 113 9.09 6.98 -17.06
C TYR A 113 9.54 7.37 -15.67
N THR A 114 8.60 7.35 -14.76
CA THR A 114 8.82 7.42 -13.31
C THR A 114 8.09 6.25 -12.67
N GLU A 115 8.58 5.78 -11.53
CA GLU A 115 7.92 4.75 -10.75
C GLU A 115 7.22 5.36 -9.55
N GLY A 116 6.10 4.76 -9.17
CA GLY A 116 5.36 5.13 -7.98
C GLY A 116 4.97 3.92 -7.17
N THR A 117 4.58 4.18 -5.92
CA THR A 117 4.07 3.13 -5.03
C THR A 117 2.78 3.57 -4.34
N VAL A 118 1.96 2.60 -3.96
CA VAL A 118 0.71 2.81 -3.23
C VAL A 118 0.76 2.00 -1.96
N LYS A 119 0.54 2.66 -0.82
CA LYS A 119 0.26 2.02 0.47
C LYS A 119 -1.19 2.24 0.84
N VAL A 120 -1.80 1.23 1.44
CA VAL A 120 -3.17 1.32 1.95
C VAL A 120 -3.14 1.64 3.44
N LEU A 121 -3.93 2.61 3.85
CA LEU A 121 -4.13 3.02 5.22
C LEU A 121 -5.59 2.79 5.63
N TRP A 122 -5.79 2.28 6.84
CA TRP A 122 -7.09 2.15 7.50
C TRP A 122 -7.08 2.89 8.84
N ASN A 123 -8.26 3.25 9.34
CA ASN A 123 -8.42 4.01 10.59
C ASN A 123 -7.40 5.16 10.70
N TYR A 124 -7.39 6.00 9.66
CA TYR A 124 -6.55 7.19 9.49
C TYR A 124 -5.08 6.96 9.14
N ASN A 125 -4.34 6.16 9.91
CA ASN A 125 -2.88 6.07 9.78
C ASN A 125 -2.29 4.65 9.90
N LYS A 126 -3.13 3.63 10.13
CA LYS A 126 -2.65 2.25 10.26
C LYS A 126 -2.40 1.68 8.87
N ALA A 127 -1.16 1.31 8.57
CA ALA A 127 -0.77 0.84 7.25
C ALA A 127 -0.95 -0.68 7.12
N PHE A 128 -1.32 -1.12 5.92
CA PHE A 128 -1.16 -2.51 5.50
C PHE A 128 0.31 -2.78 5.17
N ASP A 129 0.75 -4.02 5.40
CA ASP A 129 2.08 -4.45 5.04
C ASP A 129 2.23 -4.52 3.51
N GLY A 130 3.38 -4.04 3.02
CA GLY A 130 3.71 -3.99 1.59
C GLY A 130 3.30 -2.70 0.89
N SER A 131 3.50 -2.68 -0.43
CA SER A 131 3.10 -1.58 -1.32
C SER A 131 2.86 -2.14 -2.72
N LEU A 132 1.88 -1.58 -3.43
CA LEU A 132 1.70 -1.85 -4.87
C LEU A 132 2.60 -0.88 -5.66
N SER A 133 3.40 -1.39 -6.59
CA SER A 133 4.24 -0.57 -7.46
C SER A 133 3.59 -0.35 -8.83
N PHE A 134 3.81 0.82 -9.41
CA PHE A 134 3.33 1.17 -10.75
C PHE A 134 4.33 2.06 -11.50
N LYS A 135 4.13 2.17 -12.81
CA LYS A 135 4.93 2.99 -13.73
C LYS A 135 4.06 4.06 -14.39
N VAL A 136 4.60 5.26 -14.56
CA VAL A 136 3.98 6.32 -15.36
C VAL A 136 4.89 6.65 -16.52
N CYS A 137 4.45 6.33 -17.74
CA CYS A 137 5.22 6.51 -18.97
C CYS A 137 4.87 7.84 -19.64
N ARG A 138 5.88 8.51 -20.19
CA ARG A 138 5.70 9.69 -21.03
C ARG A 138 5.32 9.29 -22.45
N CYS A 139 4.29 9.95 -22.99
CA CYS A 139 3.82 9.75 -24.37
C CYS A 139 4.15 10.94 -25.29
N ASP A 140 4.74 12.00 -24.75
CA ASP A 140 5.17 13.22 -25.45
C ASP A 140 6.63 13.13 -25.96
N LEU A 141 7.25 11.95 -25.90
CA LEU A 141 8.59 11.73 -26.42
C LEU A 141 8.56 11.53 -27.94
N GLU A 142 9.54 12.11 -28.62
CA GLU A 142 9.66 11.98 -30.08
C GLU A 142 9.84 10.51 -30.51
N PRO A 143 9.05 10.02 -31.48
CA PRO A 143 9.07 8.61 -31.90
C PRO A 143 10.22 8.25 -32.85
N ASN A 144 11.25 9.08 -32.95
CA ASN A 144 12.35 8.91 -33.90
C ASN A 144 13.63 8.37 -33.22
N CYS A 145 14.42 7.59 -33.96
CA CYS A 145 15.68 7.01 -33.44
C CYS A 145 16.70 8.08 -32.99
N ILE A 146 16.60 9.30 -33.53
CA ILE A 146 17.48 10.43 -33.17
C ILE A 146 17.25 10.85 -31.71
N ALA A 147 16.02 10.74 -31.19
CA ALA A 147 15.68 11.05 -29.81
C ALA A 147 16.45 10.18 -28.78
N CYS A 148 16.70 8.90 -29.10
CA CYS A 148 17.50 7.99 -28.25
C CYS A 148 19.01 8.28 -28.29
N ASN A 149 19.50 9.05 -29.28
CA ASN A 149 20.93 9.36 -29.46
C ASN A 149 21.38 10.66 -28.78
N LYS A 150 20.49 11.39 -28.10
CA LYS A 150 20.89 12.54 -27.28
C LYS A 150 21.65 12.04 -26.06
N LYS A 151 22.98 11.90 -26.20
CA LYS A 151 23.91 11.75 -25.08
C LYS A 151 23.63 12.90 -24.11
N VAL A 152 23.08 12.57 -22.94
CA VAL A 152 22.95 13.48 -21.80
C VAL A 152 24.35 14.03 -21.54
N LYS A 153 24.57 15.32 -21.80
CA LYS A 153 25.81 15.98 -21.43
C LYS A 153 25.81 16.05 -19.90
N LYS A 154 26.80 15.37 -19.32
CA LYS A 154 27.18 15.46 -17.91
C LYS A 154 27.41 16.90 -17.47
#